data_AF-A0A8T7G9R3-F1
#
_entry.id   AF-A0A8T7G9R3-F1
#
_cell.length_a   1.000
_cell.length_b   1.000
_cell.length_c   1.000
_cell.angle_alpha   90.00
_cell.angle_beta   90.00
_cell.angle_gamma   90.00
#
_symmetry.space_group_name_H-M   'P 1'
#
loop_
_entity.id
_entity.type
_entity.pdbx_description
1 polymer ?
#
loop_
_entity_poly.entity_id
_entity_poly.type
_entity_poly.pdbx_seq_one_letter_code
_entity_poly.pdbx_strand_id
1 'polypeptide(L)'
;MFRLEWGPIYYRGRTDGSARVLVIGQDPAADEAVARRVLVGTAGQRVQGFLAKIGITTSYFMVNSFLYSIYGQFTNPYRDFMDISPVRQWRSDLLDALIAENNIEAILAFGKAAHHMVDSWQGAAVFKNQNKVFYLTHPTAGIKNVFQSWNANLQTVAQKVNPDPDAGRNLSTYSGSNFKDSQLTRIPLLDFGFGAPEWMGTGNMAMRLRRNTTTIPKKATKYPSKILWFAPNKT
;
A
#
# COMPACT_ATOMS: atom_id res chain seq x y z
N MET A 1 16.17 5.06 12.30
CA MET A 1 15.47 3.94 11.63
C MET A 1 14.25 4.41 10.83
N PHE A 2 13.47 5.35 11.35
CA PHE A 2 12.29 5.89 10.67
C PHE A 2 12.38 7.39 10.40
N ARG A 3 11.66 7.85 9.38
CA ARG A 3 11.51 9.26 9.02
C ARG A 3 10.34 9.89 9.77
N LEU A 4 10.56 10.14 11.05
CA LEU A 4 9.54 10.70 11.94
C LEU A 4 9.18 12.14 11.59
N GLU A 5 10.08 12.86 10.89
CA GLU A 5 9.93 14.27 10.52
C GLU A 5 8.72 14.56 9.63
N TRP A 6 8.14 13.54 9.00
CA TRP A 6 6.95 13.66 8.15
C TRP A 6 5.66 13.26 8.86
N GLY A 7 5.71 12.83 10.12
CA GLY A 7 4.54 12.34 10.84
C GLY A 7 4.04 10.96 10.35
N PRO A 8 3.13 10.33 11.12
CA PRO A 8 2.56 9.03 10.76
C PRO A 8 1.55 9.16 9.61
N ILE A 9 1.47 8.12 8.78
CA ILE A 9 0.45 7.98 7.73
C ILE A 9 -0.29 6.66 7.97
N TYR A 10 -1.55 6.77 8.38
CA TYR A 10 -2.28 5.66 8.98
C TYR A 10 -2.88 4.69 7.97
N TYR A 11 -3.66 5.18 7.01
CA TYR A 11 -4.45 4.30 6.17
C TYR A 11 -4.84 4.92 4.82
N ARG A 12 -5.53 4.13 3.99
CA ARG A 12 -6.28 4.55 2.78
C ARG A 12 -7.49 3.61 2.61
N GLY A 13 -8.62 4.13 2.17
CA GLY A 13 -9.84 3.33 1.92
C GLY A 13 -10.94 3.53 2.96
N ARG A 14 -11.79 2.51 3.15
CA ARG A 14 -13.08 2.60 3.85
C ARG A 14 -13.00 2.38 5.37
N THR A 15 -13.48 3.35 6.14
CA THR A 15 -13.61 3.28 7.62
C THR A 15 -15.07 3.20 8.06
N ASP A 16 -15.98 2.82 7.16
CA ASP A 16 -17.42 2.80 7.37
C ASP A 16 -17.99 1.37 7.46
N GLY A 17 -17.12 0.37 7.59
CA GLY A 17 -17.48 -1.05 7.62
C GLY A 17 -17.65 -1.70 6.25
N SER A 18 -17.54 -0.94 5.15
CA SER A 18 -17.74 -1.47 3.79
C SER A 18 -16.53 -2.18 3.19
N ALA A 19 -15.38 -2.22 3.86
CA ALA A 19 -14.19 -2.88 3.31
C ALA A 19 -14.40 -4.41 3.23
N ARG A 20 -14.06 -5.00 2.08
CA ARG A 20 -14.01 -6.46 1.86
C ARG A 20 -12.60 -7.00 1.81
N VAL A 21 -11.62 -6.16 1.45
CA VAL A 21 -10.22 -6.56 1.35
C VAL A 21 -9.36 -5.72 2.26
N LEU A 22 -8.59 -6.38 3.13
CA LEU A 22 -7.52 -5.74 3.89
C LEU A 22 -6.22 -5.84 3.10
N VAL A 23 -5.62 -4.70 2.77
CA VAL A 23 -4.33 -4.60 2.10
C VAL A 23 -3.27 -4.14 3.09
N ILE A 24 -2.16 -4.86 3.14
CA ILE A 24 -1.02 -4.53 4.00
C ILE A 24 0.20 -4.27 3.13
N GLY A 25 0.66 -3.02 3.13
CA GLY A 25 1.90 -2.58 2.51
C GLY A 25 3.07 -2.54 3.50
N GLN A 26 4.20 -1.99 3.06
CA GLN A 26 5.42 -1.90 3.85
C GLN A 26 5.49 -0.60 4.66
N ASP A 27 5.70 0.53 3.99
CA ASP A 27 5.92 1.84 4.59
C ASP A 27 5.57 2.96 3.59
N PRO A 28 5.24 4.18 4.06
CA PRO A 28 4.93 5.30 3.17
C PRO A 28 6.19 5.89 2.50
N ALA A 29 6.01 6.58 1.37
CA ALA A 29 7.06 7.30 0.66
C ALA A 29 6.72 8.80 0.50
N ALA A 30 7.25 9.45 -0.53
CA ALA A 30 7.09 10.89 -0.73
C ALA A 30 5.65 11.28 -1.11
N ASP A 31 5.00 10.48 -1.97
CA ASP A 31 3.60 10.71 -2.38
C ASP A 31 2.66 10.63 -1.18
N GLU A 32 2.83 9.61 -0.33
CA GLU A 32 2.03 9.41 0.88
C GLU A 32 2.26 10.53 1.91
N ALA A 33 3.47 11.08 1.99
CA ALA A 33 3.77 12.23 2.85
C ALA A 33 3.09 13.52 2.40
N VAL A 34 2.80 13.67 1.11
CA VAL A 34 2.00 14.79 0.58
C VAL A 34 0.52 14.52 0.75
N ALA A 35 0.05 13.35 0.31
CA ALA A 35 -1.37 13.01 0.25
C ALA A 35 -1.99 12.60 1.61
N ARG A 36 -1.16 12.27 2.60
CA ARG A 36 -1.59 11.81 3.94
C ARG A 36 -2.45 10.56 3.93
N ARG A 37 -2.20 9.69 2.95
CA ARG A 37 -2.82 8.38 2.76
C ARG A 37 -1.77 7.39 2.27
N VAL A 38 -1.84 6.13 2.70
CA VAL A 38 -0.86 5.10 2.29
C VAL A 38 -1.06 4.68 0.83
N LEU A 39 -0.01 4.16 0.18
CA LEU A 39 -0.08 3.57 -1.16
C LEU A 39 -0.73 4.50 -2.19
N VAL A 40 -0.28 5.74 -2.36
CA VAL A 40 -0.85 6.68 -3.35
C VAL A 40 0.05 6.93 -4.55
N GLY A 41 1.33 6.54 -4.47
CA GLY A 41 2.26 6.60 -5.60
C GLY A 41 2.13 5.40 -6.56
N THR A 42 3.22 5.11 -7.29
CA THR A 42 3.30 3.99 -8.25
C THR A 42 2.87 2.65 -7.66
N ALA A 43 3.27 2.33 -6.43
CA ALA A 43 2.90 1.08 -5.77
C ALA A 43 1.39 0.98 -5.59
N GLY A 44 0.77 2.08 -5.19
CA GLY A 44 -0.67 2.21 -5.02
C GLY A 44 -1.47 1.96 -6.28
N GLN A 45 -1.03 2.52 -7.40
CA GLN A 45 -1.72 2.37 -8.69
C GLN A 45 -1.63 0.94 -9.24
N ARG A 46 -0.50 0.26 -9.00
CA ARG A 46 -0.36 -1.17 -9.33
C ARG A 46 -1.27 -2.02 -8.45
N VAL A 47 -1.33 -1.74 -7.14
CA VAL A 47 -2.25 -2.42 -6.21
C VAL A 47 -3.71 -2.16 -6.60
N GLN A 48 -4.07 -0.92 -6.94
CA GLN A 48 -5.42 -0.62 -7.44
C GLN A 48 -5.73 -1.37 -8.73
N GLY A 49 -4.76 -1.50 -9.64
CA GLY A 49 -4.93 -2.30 -10.85
C GLY A 49 -5.17 -3.79 -10.54
N PHE A 50 -4.50 -4.35 -9.53
CA PHE A 50 -4.75 -5.71 -9.06
C PHE A 50 -6.16 -5.85 -8.45
N LEU A 51 -6.57 -4.93 -7.58
CA LEU A 51 -7.90 -4.92 -6.98
C LEU A 51 -8.99 -4.81 -8.06
N ALA A 52 -8.80 -3.94 -9.06
CA ALA A 52 -9.73 -3.81 -10.18
C ALA A 52 -9.87 -5.12 -10.97
N LYS A 53 -8.79 -5.90 -11.15
CA LYS A 53 -8.88 -7.22 -11.82
C LYS A 53 -9.78 -8.20 -11.09
N ILE A 54 -9.78 -8.18 -9.76
CA ILE A 54 -10.63 -9.05 -8.93
C ILE A 54 -12.03 -8.46 -8.68
N GLY A 55 -12.34 -7.29 -9.26
CA GLY A 55 -13.62 -6.61 -9.14
C GLY A 55 -13.76 -5.72 -7.91
N ILE A 56 -12.66 -5.34 -7.26
CA ILE A 56 -12.65 -4.42 -6.13
C ILE A 56 -12.19 -3.04 -6.60
N THR A 57 -13.07 -2.05 -6.48
CA THR A 57 -12.85 -0.65 -6.91
C THR A 57 -12.75 0.30 -5.73
N THR A 58 -13.51 0.05 -4.66
CA THR A 58 -13.58 0.89 -3.46
C THR A 58 -13.70 0.13 -2.15
N SER A 59 -14.18 -1.13 -2.13
CA SER A 59 -14.37 -1.92 -0.90
C SER A 59 -13.07 -2.51 -0.35
N TYR A 60 -12.13 -1.65 0.01
CA TYR A 60 -10.87 -2.04 0.63
C TYR A 60 -10.49 -1.12 1.78
N PHE A 61 -9.63 -1.65 2.64
CA PHE A 61 -8.89 -0.89 3.63
C PHE A 61 -7.41 -1.20 3.50
N MET A 62 -6.56 -0.16 3.50
CA MET A 62 -5.12 -0.30 3.34
C MET A 62 -4.38 0.27 4.54
N VAL A 63 -3.42 -0.49 5.05
CA VAL A 63 -2.45 -0.07 6.06
C VAL A 63 -1.03 -0.44 5.63
N ASN A 64 -0.04 0.13 6.30
CA ASN A 64 1.35 -0.28 6.16
C ASN A 64 1.84 -1.01 7.41
N SER A 65 2.90 -1.80 7.23
CA SER A 65 3.64 -2.43 8.34
C SER A 65 4.27 -1.39 9.27
N PHE A 66 4.63 -0.22 8.71
CA PHE A 66 5.12 0.93 9.44
C PHE A 66 4.31 2.19 9.12
N LEU A 67 3.94 2.95 10.15
CA LEU A 67 3.33 4.28 10.00
C LEU A 67 4.28 5.32 9.40
N TYR A 68 5.58 5.08 9.51
CA TYR A 68 6.63 6.00 9.10
C TYR A 68 7.49 5.36 8.03
N SER A 69 7.95 6.18 7.09
CA SER A 69 8.86 5.74 6.03
C SER A 69 10.18 5.25 6.65
N ILE A 70 10.69 4.13 6.16
CA ILE A 70 11.97 3.59 6.63
C ILE A 70 13.17 4.27 5.94
N TYR A 71 14.35 4.17 6.54
CA TYR A 71 15.60 4.49 5.85
C TYR A 71 16.14 3.25 5.13
N GLY A 72 15.96 3.20 3.80
CA GLY A 72 16.53 2.13 2.98
C GLY A 72 15.56 0.97 2.77
N GLN A 73 16.04 -0.25 2.95
CA GLN A 73 15.28 -1.50 2.72
C GLN A 73 14.91 -2.15 4.05
N PHE A 74 13.86 -3.00 4.03
CA PHE A 74 13.49 -3.82 5.17
C PHE A 74 14.57 -4.89 5.44
N THR A 75 15.18 -4.82 6.63
CA THR A 75 16.29 -5.66 7.12
C THR A 75 16.00 -6.11 8.56
N ASN A 76 16.88 -6.94 9.15
CA ASN A 76 16.67 -7.50 10.50
C ASN A 76 16.38 -6.44 11.58
N PRO A 77 17.07 -5.29 11.67
CA PRO A 77 16.72 -4.26 12.65
C PRO A 77 15.27 -3.78 12.59
N TYR A 78 14.67 -3.73 11.39
CA TYR A 78 13.26 -3.38 11.24
C TYR A 78 12.34 -4.52 11.68
N ARG A 79 12.72 -5.78 11.42
CA ARG A 79 12.01 -6.96 11.90
C ARG A 79 12.02 -7.01 13.43
N ASP A 80 13.19 -6.84 14.04
CA ASP A 80 13.36 -6.86 15.49
C ASP A 80 12.51 -5.77 16.14
N PHE A 81 12.45 -4.58 15.54
CA PHE A 81 11.55 -3.52 15.99
C PHE A 81 10.06 -3.89 15.88
N MET A 82 9.65 -4.56 14.79
CA MET A 82 8.26 -5.03 14.63
C MET A 82 7.86 -6.07 15.69
N ASP A 83 8.84 -6.72 16.32
CA ASP A 83 8.67 -7.79 17.31
C ASP A 83 8.70 -7.28 18.76
N ILE A 84 9.04 -6.01 18.98
CA ILE A 84 8.90 -5.35 20.29
C ILE A 84 7.43 -5.40 20.72
N SER A 85 7.16 -5.94 21.91
CA SER A 85 5.79 -6.24 22.39
C SER A 85 4.83 -5.04 22.30
N PRO A 86 5.17 -3.82 22.79
CA PRO A 86 4.31 -2.65 22.61
C PRO A 86 4.00 -2.29 21.14
N VAL A 87 4.97 -2.46 20.23
CA VAL A 87 4.80 -2.18 18.80
C VAL A 87 3.86 -3.21 18.17
N ARG A 88 4.05 -4.48 18.51
CA ARG A 88 3.20 -5.59 18.05
C ARG A 88 1.78 -5.44 18.59
N GLN A 89 1.62 -5.09 19.87
CA GLN A 89 0.32 -4.93 20.51
C GLN A 89 -0.47 -3.80 19.84
N TRP A 90 0.10 -2.59 19.78
CA TRP A 90 -0.56 -1.45 19.15
C TRP A 90 -1.01 -1.74 17.70
N ARG A 91 -0.15 -2.43 16.94
CA ARG A 91 -0.47 -2.83 15.57
C ARG A 91 -1.58 -3.89 15.52
N SER A 92 -1.56 -4.85 16.44
CA SER A 92 -2.59 -5.90 16.51
C SER A 92 -3.93 -5.28 16.89
N ASP A 93 -3.97 -4.37 17.86
CA ASP A 93 -5.19 -3.66 18.27
C ASP A 93 -5.83 -2.92 17.09
N LEU A 94 -5.02 -2.22 16.29
CA LEU A 94 -5.50 -1.57 15.07
C LEU A 94 -6.10 -2.59 14.08
N LEU A 95 -5.40 -3.68 13.80
CA LEU A 95 -5.88 -4.69 12.85
C LEU A 95 -7.12 -5.42 13.35
N ASP A 96 -7.18 -5.72 14.65
CA ASP A 96 -8.30 -6.39 15.29
C ASP A 96 -9.55 -5.51 15.26
N ALA A 97 -9.41 -4.20 15.50
CA ALA A 97 -10.50 -3.23 15.31
C ALA A 97 -11.00 -3.21 13.86
N LEU A 98 -10.08 -3.20 12.88
CA LEU A 98 -10.45 -3.18 11.47
C LEU A 98 -11.21 -4.43 11.02
N ILE A 99 -10.79 -5.62 11.45
CA ILE A 99 -11.51 -6.85 11.10
C ILE A 99 -12.83 -6.98 11.87
N ALA A 100 -12.95 -6.38 13.04
CA ALA A 100 -14.20 -6.40 13.82
C ALA A 100 -15.27 -5.48 13.21
N GLU A 101 -14.86 -4.35 12.62
CA GLU A 101 -15.77 -3.37 12.01
C GLU A 101 -16.15 -3.69 10.56
N ASN A 102 -15.43 -4.61 9.89
CA ASN A 102 -15.60 -4.88 8.46
C ASN A 102 -15.80 -6.37 8.19
N ASN A 103 -16.58 -6.69 7.15
CA ASN A 103 -16.70 -8.06 6.66
C ASN A 103 -15.53 -8.40 5.71
N ILE A 104 -14.32 -8.50 6.27
CA ILE A 104 -13.12 -8.81 5.47
C ILE A 104 -13.20 -10.24 4.92
N GLU A 105 -13.02 -10.35 3.60
CA GLU A 105 -13.08 -11.60 2.84
C GLU A 105 -11.69 -12.13 2.49
N ALA A 106 -10.69 -11.24 2.38
CA ALA A 106 -9.29 -11.60 2.14
C ALA A 106 -8.30 -10.57 2.69
N ILE A 107 -7.10 -11.05 3.04
CA ILE A 107 -5.93 -10.23 3.41
C ILE A 107 -4.87 -10.35 2.32
N LEU A 108 -4.46 -9.22 1.75
CA LEU A 108 -3.41 -9.14 0.73
C LEU A 108 -2.16 -8.45 1.31
N ALA A 109 -1.09 -9.22 1.53
CA ALA A 109 0.15 -8.74 2.12
C ALA A 109 1.24 -8.57 1.06
N PHE A 110 1.70 -7.33 0.85
CA PHE A 110 2.64 -6.98 -0.21
C PHE A 110 4.06 -6.76 0.32
N GLY A 111 4.95 -7.74 0.08
CA GLY A 111 6.36 -7.68 0.44
C GLY A 111 6.69 -8.16 1.85
N LYS A 112 8.00 -8.29 2.13
CA LYS A 112 8.52 -9.02 3.30
C LYS A 112 8.07 -8.46 4.64
N ALA A 113 7.94 -7.13 4.79
CA ALA A 113 7.45 -6.54 6.03
C ALA A 113 5.98 -6.88 6.27
N ALA A 114 5.14 -6.75 5.23
CA ALA A 114 3.72 -7.12 5.30
C ALA A 114 3.55 -8.61 5.59
N HIS A 115 4.39 -9.46 4.99
CA HIS A 115 4.41 -10.90 5.26
C HIS A 115 4.70 -11.17 6.74
N HIS A 116 5.78 -10.58 7.29
CA HIS A 116 6.13 -10.71 8.71
C HIS A 116 5.05 -10.19 9.65
N MET A 117 4.41 -9.07 9.30
CA MET A 117 3.29 -8.51 10.05
C MET A 117 2.12 -9.49 10.14
N VAL A 118 1.72 -10.09 9.02
CA VAL A 118 0.63 -11.06 8.99
C VAL A 118 1.02 -12.38 9.67
N ASP A 119 2.27 -12.82 9.54
CA ASP A 119 2.76 -14.03 10.19
C ASP A 119 2.72 -13.92 11.72
N SER A 120 3.10 -12.76 12.26
CA SER A 120 3.15 -12.49 13.70
C SER A 120 1.82 -12.03 14.32
N TRP A 121 0.79 -11.75 13.51
CA TRP A 121 -0.52 -11.29 13.99
C TRP A 121 -1.49 -12.47 14.20
N GLN A 122 -1.97 -12.64 15.43
CA GLN A 122 -2.87 -13.72 15.80
C GLN A 122 -4.26 -13.60 15.15
N GLY A 123 -4.77 -12.38 14.96
CA GLY A 123 -6.07 -12.14 14.30
C GLY A 123 -6.14 -12.66 12.86
N ALA A 124 -4.98 -12.86 12.19
CA ALA A 124 -4.93 -13.48 10.87
C ALA A 124 -5.19 -15.00 10.87
N ALA A 125 -5.20 -15.68 12.03
CA ALA A 125 -5.25 -17.14 12.10
C ALA A 125 -6.50 -17.74 11.41
N VAL A 126 -7.67 -17.14 11.61
CA VAL A 126 -8.92 -17.59 10.96
C VAL A 126 -8.82 -17.47 9.44
N PHE A 127 -8.26 -16.37 8.94
CA PHE A 127 -8.05 -16.16 7.51
C PHE A 127 -7.04 -17.15 6.93
N LYS A 128 -5.96 -17.45 7.65
CA LYS A 128 -4.96 -18.45 7.24
C LYS A 128 -5.61 -19.84 7.11
N ASN A 129 -6.38 -20.26 8.11
CA ASN A 129 -7.08 -21.56 8.11
C ASN A 129 -8.10 -21.68 6.97
N GLN A 130 -8.65 -20.56 6.50
CA GLN A 130 -9.60 -20.51 5.38
C GLN A 130 -8.95 -20.27 4.02
N ASN A 131 -7.61 -20.23 3.95
CA ASN A 131 -6.84 -19.88 2.75
C ASN A 131 -7.28 -18.53 2.15
N LYS A 132 -7.43 -17.52 3.01
CA LYS A 132 -7.83 -16.13 2.69
C LYS A 132 -6.71 -15.11 2.91
N VAL A 133 -5.49 -15.56 3.23
CA VAL A 133 -4.29 -14.73 3.30
C VAL A 133 -3.43 -14.97 2.08
N PHE A 134 -3.06 -13.89 1.39
CA PHE A 134 -2.27 -13.95 0.17
C PHE A 134 -0.99 -13.13 0.31
N TYR A 135 0.14 -13.81 0.20
CA TYR A 135 1.47 -13.21 0.29
C TYR A 135 1.96 -12.87 -1.12
N LEU A 136 1.90 -11.58 -1.46
CA LEU A 136 2.22 -11.05 -2.79
C LEU A 136 3.59 -10.39 -2.78
N THR A 137 4.31 -10.47 -3.89
CA THR A 137 5.53 -9.69 -4.11
C THR A 137 5.21 -8.20 -4.07
N HIS A 138 6.08 -7.41 -3.42
CA HIS A 138 5.93 -5.96 -3.31
C HIS A 138 5.79 -5.30 -4.70
N PRO A 139 4.87 -4.32 -4.91
CA PRO A 139 4.54 -3.82 -6.25
C PRO A 139 5.71 -3.17 -6.99
N THR A 140 6.74 -2.70 -6.29
CA THR A 140 7.94 -2.04 -6.86
C THR A 140 9.16 -2.95 -6.95
N ALA A 141 9.02 -4.24 -6.65
CA ALA A 141 10.09 -5.22 -6.89
C ALA A 141 10.29 -5.45 -8.41
N GLY A 142 11.28 -6.29 -8.76
CA GLY A 142 11.55 -6.65 -10.15
C GLY A 142 10.32 -7.21 -10.85
N ILE A 143 9.99 -6.67 -12.03
CA ILE A 143 8.70 -6.89 -12.71
C ILE A 143 8.36 -8.37 -12.93
N LYS A 144 9.38 -9.19 -13.25
CA LYS A 144 9.23 -10.64 -13.42
C LYS A 144 8.69 -11.31 -12.15
N ASN A 145 9.24 -10.94 -10.99
CA ASN A 145 8.84 -11.50 -9.69
C ASN A 145 7.46 -11.01 -9.26
N VAL A 146 7.12 -9.77 -9.61
CA VAL A 146 5.78 -9.21 -9.38
C VAL A 146 4.76 -9.99 -10.20
N PHE A 147 4.95 -10.08 -11.52
CA PHE A 147 4.00 -10.77 -12.41
C PHE A 147 3.86 -12.25 -12.08
N GLN A 148 4.95 -12.95 -11.79
CA GLN A 148 4.90 -14.35 -11.38
C GLN A 148 4.07 -14.54 -10.11
N SER A 149 4.35 -13.77 -9.06
CA SER A 149 3.61 -13.85 -7.79
C SER A 149 2.15 -13.46 -7.96
N TRP A 150 1.85 -12.37 -8.67
CA TRP A 150 0.50 -11.86 -8.80
C TRP A 150 -0.36 -12.78 -9.67
N ASN A 151 0.18 -13.30 -10.79
CA ASN A 151 -0.52 -14.28 -11.63
C ASN A 151 -0.83 -15.57 -10.87
N ALA A 152 0.09 -16.05 -10.04
CA ALA A 152 -0.10 -17.26 -9.25
C ALA A 152 -1.23 -17.14 -8.22
N ASN A 153 -1.57 -15.92 -7.80
CA ASN A 153 -2.61 -15.66 -6.79
C ASN A 153 -3.91 -15.10 -7.37
N LEU A 154 -3.89 -14.50 -8.57
CA LEU A 154 -5.00 -13.70 -9.10
C LEU A 154 -6.35 -14.45 -9.10
N GLN A 155 -6.35 -15.68 -9.61
CA GLN A 155 -7.56 -16.52 -9.68
C GLN A 155 -8.06 -16.90 -8.29
N THR A 156 -7.17 -17.35 -7.40
CA THR A 156 -7.54 -17.78 -6.05
C THR A 156 -8.05 -16.61 -5.21
N VAL A 157 -7.45 -15.42 -5.33
CA VAL A 157 -7.96 -14.21 -4.66
C VAL A 157 -9.37 -13.89 -5.15
N ALA A 158 -9.59 -13.89 -6.47
CA ALA A 158 -10.90 -13.60 -7.06
C ALA A 158 -11.99 -14.60 -6.61
N GLN A 159 -11.64 -15.85 -6.32
CA GLN A 159 -12.59 -16.84 -5.78
C GLN A 159 -12.97 -16.58 -4.32
N LYS A 160 -12.16 -15.85 -3.55
CA LYS A 160 -12.41 -15.57 -2.13
C LYS A 160 -13.09 -14.24 -1.86
N VAL A 161 -13.10 -13.34 -2.84
CA VAL A 161 -13.56 -11.96 -2.69
C VAL A 161 -14.70 -11.67 -3.64
N ASN A 162 -15.85 -11.24 -3.13
CA ASN A 162 -16.97 -10.77 -3.93
C ASN A 162 -16.63 -9.41 -4.57
N PRO A 163 -16.98 -9.20 -5.85
CA PRO A 163 -16.76 -7.91 -6.49
C PRO A 163 -17.67 -6.83 -5.87
N ASP A 164 -17.28 -5.57 -6.04
CA ASP A 164 -18.16 -4.43 -5.77
C ASP A 164 -19.40 -4.48 -6.67
N PRO A 165 -20.53 -3.91 -6.23
CA PRO A 165 -21.67 -3.66 -7.11
C PRO A 165 -21.18 -2.92 -8.36
N ASP A 166 -21.56 -3.43 -9.54
CA ASP A 166 -21.22 -2.88 -10.86
C ASP A 166 -19.75 -3.04 -11.31
N ALA A 167 -18.89 -3.70 -10.53
CA ALA A 167 -17.51 -3.98 -10.91
C ALA A 167 -17.36 -5.36 -11.59
N GLY A 168 -16.91 -5.35 -12.85
CA GLY A 168 -16.54 -6.57 -13.57
C GLY A 168 -15.17 -7.12 -13.12
N ARG A 169 -14.98 -8.44 -13.24
CA ARG A 169 -13.65 -9.06 -13.09
C ARG A 169 -12.93 -9.13 -14.43
N ASN A 170 -11.62 -8.92 -14.41
CA ASN A 170 -10.73 -9.16 -15.55
C ASN A 170 -9.50 -9.92 -15.07
N LEU A 171 -9.57 -11.25 -15.12
CA LEU A 171 -8.53 -12.15 -14.62
C LEU A 171 -7.47 -12.49 -15.67
N SER A 172 -7.31 -11.62 -16.68
CA SER A 172 -6.18 -11.71 -17.62
C SER A 172 -4.86 -11.56 -16.87
N THR A 173 -3.92 -12.45 -17.18
CA THR A 173 -2.61 -12.49 -16.54
C THR A 173 -1.75 -11.29 -16.95
N TYR A 174 -0.87 -10.89 -16.04
CA TYR A 174 0.18 -9.92 -16.31
C TYR A 174 1.28 -10.56 -17.17
N SER A 175 1.79 -9.81 -18.14
CA SER A 175 2.84 -10.25 -19.06
C SER A 175 3.62 -9.06 -19.63
N GLY A 176 4.80 -9.33 -20.18
CA GLY A 176 5.69 -8.32 -20.75
C GLY A 176 6.74 -7.79 -19.76
N SER A 177 7.42 -6.72 -20.17
CA SER A 177 8.52 -6.11 -19.42
C SER A 177 8.09 -4.99 -18.46
N ASN A 178 6.84 -4.54 -18.53
CA ASN A 178 6.27 -3.49 -17.68
C ASN A 178 4.75 -3.66 -17.54
N PHE A 179 4.15 -2.98 -16.55
CA PHE A 179 2.70 -2.84 -16.46
C PHE A 179 2.19 -2.06 -17.67
N LYS A 180 1.09 -2.52 -18.27
CA LYS A 180 0.33 -1.75 -19.27
C LYS A 180 -0.46 -0.65 -18.57
N ASP A 181 -0.78 0.43 -19.28
CA ASP A 181 -1.60 1.51 -18.72
C ASP A 181 -2.98 1.02 -18.26
N SER A 182 -3.58 0.08 -18.99
CA SER A 182 -4.83 -0.59 -18.59
C SER A 182 -4.73 -1.49 -17.35
N GLN A 183 -3.51 -1.70 -16.83
CA GLN A 183 -3.24 -2.43 -15.59
C GLN A 183 -2.84 -1.50 -14.44
N LEU A 184 -2.79 -0.19 -14.69
CA LEU A 184 -2.59 0.84 -13.69
C LEU A 184 -3.92 1.54 -13.46
N THR A 185 -4.39 1.54 -12.22
CA THR A 185 -5.66 2.18 -11.89
C THR A 185 -5.38 3.37 -11.01
N ARG A 186 -5.97 4.51 -11.39
CA ARG A 186 -5.95 5.75 -10.61
C ARG A 186 -6.51 5.49 -9.21
N ILE A 187 -5.95 6.15 -8.21
CA ILE A 187 -6.50 6.12 -6.85
C ILE A 187 -7.84 6.89 -6.82
N PRO A 188 -8.93 6.32 -6.29
CA PRO A 188 -10.21 7.01 -6.22
C PRO A 188 -10.12 8.33 -5.43
N LEU A 189 -10.81 9.39 -5.87
CA LEU A 189 -10.75 10.69 -5.18
C LEU A 189 -11.24 10.62 -3.73
N LEU A 190 -12.24 9.76 -3.47
CA LEU A 190 -12.80 9.55 -2.14
C LEU A 190 -11.81 8.91 -1.14
N ASP A 191 -10.62 8.51 -1.59
CA ASP A 191 -9.56 8.03 -0.69
C ASP A 191 -8.76 9.19 -0.10
N PHE A 192 -8.80 10.37 -0.71
CA PHE A 192 -8.03 11.52 -0.28
C PHE A 192 -8.82 12.43 0.68
N GLY A 193 -8.09 13.36 1.32
CA GLY A 193 -8.71 14.40 2.13
C GLY A 193 -9.56 15.36 1.29
N PHE A 194 -10.50 16.04 1.94
CA PHE A 194 -11.30 17.09 1.31
C PHE A 194 -10.40 18.14 0.63
N GLY A 195 -10.78 18.55 -0.58
CA GLY A 195 -10.01 19.50 -1.39
C GLY A 195 -8.84 18.90 -2.17
N ALA A 196 -8.68 17.57 -2.17
CA ALA A 196 -7.70 16.92 -3.03
C ALA A 196 -7.99 17.23 -4.52
N PRO A 197 -6.99 17.69 -5.29
CA PRO A 197 -7.17 18.04 -6.68
C PRO A 197 -7.37 16.79 -7.55
N GLU A 198 -8.08 16.93 -8.68
CA GLU A 198 -8.42 15.80 -9.56
C GLU A 198 -7.21 15.04 -10.11
N TRP A 199 -6.06 15.69 -10.26
CA TRP A 199 -4.86 15.01 -10.71
C TRP A 199 -4.19 14.17 -9.60
N MET A 200 -4.60 14.32 -8.34
CA MET A 200 -4.03 13.55 -7.23
C MET A 200 -4.36 12.07 -7.37
N GLY A 201 -3.35 11.21 -7.19
CA GLY A 201 -3.49 9.76 -7.35
C GLY A 201 -3.29 9.23 -8.77
N THR A 202 -2.83 10.08 -9.69
CA THR A 202 -2.43 9.70 -11.06
C THR A 202 -0.93 9.89 -11.22
N GLY A 203 -0.18 8.80 -11.40
CA GLY A 203 1.29 8.85 -11.44
C GLY A 203 1.94 9.17 -10.09
N ASN A 204 3.24 9.45 -10.11
CA ASN A 204 3.93 10.00 -8.94
C ASN A 204 3.78 11.52 -8.95
N MET A 205 3.62 12.13 -7.78
CA MET A 205 3.38 13.56 -7.58
C MET A 205 4.47 14.19 -6.72
N ALA A 206 5.24 13.37 -6.03
CA ALA A 206 6.27 13.81 -5.11
C ALA A 206 7.52 12.95 -5.21
N MET A 207 8.67 13.59 -5.11
CA MET A 207 9.96 12.92 -5.02
C MET A 207 10.75 13.45 -3.83
N ARG A 208 11.42 12.53 -3.13
CA ARG A 208 12.37 12.90 -2.08
C ARG A 208 13.69 13.30 -2.73
N LEU A 209 14.16 14.51 -2.44
CA LEU A 209 15.43 14.99 -2.97
C LEU A 209 16.61 14.28 -2.28
N ARG A 210 17.61 13.85 -3.05
CA ARG A 210 18.82 13.20 -2.49
C ARG A 210 19.85 14.25 -2.08
N ARG A 211 20.61 13.92 -1.03
CA ARG A 211 21.57 14.79 -0.33
C ARG A 211 22.66 15.41 -1.24
N ASN A 212 22.95 14.81 -2.40
CA ASN A 212 24.14 15.13 -3.20
C ASN A 212 23.89 15.35 -4.71
N THR A 213 22.64 15.39 -5.19
CA THR A 213 22.34 15.45 -6.64
C THR A 213 21.57 16.69 -7.07
N THR A 214 21.25 17.60 -6.15
CA THR A 214 20.50 18.82 -6.45
C THR A 214 21.17 19.97 -5.72
N THR A 215 21.49 21.07 -6.42
CA THR A 215 21.99 22.29 -5.79
C THR A 215 20.88 22.85 -4.91
N ILE A 216 21.05 22.77 -3.59
CA ILE A 216 20.05 23.22 -2.61
C ILE A 216 20.57 24.50 -1.93
N PRO A 217 19.72 25.51 -1.65
CA PRO A 217 20.12 26.71 -0.92
C PRO A 217 20.83 26.40 0.42
N LYS A 218 21.90 27.13 0.78
CA LYS A 218 22.75 26.89 1.97
C LYS A 218 22.01 26.80 3.31
N LYS A 219 20.83 27.41 3.46
CA LYS A 219 20.00 27.29 4.69
C LYS A 219 19.38 25.89 4.87
N ALA A 220 19.36 25.09 3.82
CA ALA A 220 18.65 23.83 3.74
C ALA A 220 19.55 22.58 3.76
N THR A 221 20.86 22.74 3.84
CA THR A 221 21.82 21.63 3.99
C THR A 221 21.85 21.03 5.39
N LYS A 222 21.25 21.69 6.39
CA LYS A 222 21.22 21.25 7.80
C LYS A 222 20.09 20.25 8.13
N TYR A 223 19.09 20.10 7.26
CA TYR A 223 17.92 19.23 7.46
C TYR A 223 17.63 18.38 6.20
N PRO A 224 17.78 17.04 6.22
CA PRO A 224 17.65 16.17 5.02
C PRO A 224 16.20 15.95 4.55
N SER A 225 15.29 16.83 4.91
CA SER A 225 13.83 16.67 4.87
C SER A 225 13.21 17.51 3.76
N LYS A 226 13.53 17.21 2.50
CA LYS A 226 12.88 17.86 1.35
C LYS A 226 12.15 16.88 0.47
N ILE A 227 10.88 17.19 0.26
CA ILE A 227 10.04 16.61 -0.78
C ILE A 227 9.83 17.70 -1.81
N LEU A 228 10.16 17.40 -3.07
CA LEU A 228 9.69 18.18 -4.21
C LEU A 228 8.35 17.59 -4.62
N TRP A 229 7.31 18.41 -4.50
CA TRP A 229 5.99 18.11 -5.04
C TRP A 229 5.83 18.83 -6.39
N PHE A 230 5.21 18.17 -7.35
CA PHE A 230 4.97 18.69 -8.69
C PHE A 230 3.53 18.42 -9.09
N ALA A 231 2.83 19.47 -9.50
CA ALA A 231 1.56 19.33 -10.21
C ALA A 231 1.86 18.83 -11.63
N PRO A 232 1.08 17.88 -12.17
CA PRO A 232 1.22 17.51 -13.58
C PRO A 232 0.92 18.72 -14.47
N ASN A 233 1.66 18.81 -15.58
CA ASN A 233 1.38 19.81 -16.61
C ASN A 233 -0.04 19.61 -17.15
N LYS A 234 -0.81 20.68 -17.31
CA LYS A 234 -2.08 20.62 -18.06
C LYS A 234 -1.74 20.18 -19.49
N THR A 235 -2.17 18.98 -19.87
CA THR A 235 -2.22 18.54 -21.28
C THR A 235 -3.38 19.21 -21.97
#